data_AF-A0A846PAI9-F1
#
_entry.id   AF-A0A846PAI9-F1
#
_cell.length_a   1.000
_cell.length_b   1.000
_cell.length_c   1.000
_cell.angle_alpha   90.00
_cell.angle_beta   90.00
_cell.angle_gamma   90.00
#
_symmetry.space_group_name_H-M   'P 1'
#
loop_
_entity.id
_entity.type
_entity.pdbx_description
1 polymer ?
#
loop_
_entity_poly.entity_id
_entity_poly.type
_entity_poly.pdbx_seq_one_letter_code
_entity_poly.pdbx_strand_id
1 'polypeptide(L)'
;MKIKQHQDSLNWWRYICSAVVIASLIAPSLGIVGCGGDDSPSEPPEVNPPVIQSVSKAVVSPGDTITINGQQFATPASQNRVTFNNPLAVVIPFFASTTSMSAVVPEDAATGPMTVTSKGVKSDPTTVEVTRGIGDVWVIAGASMPYSFKLPDPTGTARYLIVPHSATTVPLTFWYSVSPGTTSVYPSPPAMRKSDRRGTQTFEQRFERSIQEQAIEYIERYGAGKRPTFKRAPTQGPPPDTTTFYVLNTTTGSTVDPSSFTLVTAALRYNGSHGLIYSDIDEPSGGYSQADYDEMGQQFDNEIYPMDSTYFGPETDIDGSDRVVILFSRIINELTPDGQAGSGFIAGFFLLNDLAPGIVPPGTGNGMEIFYVLVPDPTGETGNVFPKASVKPIAVQTLAHEFEHMISFGYRFVILGGGTSITYTQALWLEEGMAHIAEDLNAMNSSNIGRANLFLADPGAVSLMGDDTLEQRGAIYLFLRYLGDQLGNSIYRTILRSSCIGMACIENVTGENFFLSTADYFAALYLSNSGVPHDGKYDYTSINYPGDFNPLAVTSRSVSQGQFNGSVRNAAADFYTVGNISTPALRLTVTGGTGAAIRVVITRIQ
;
A
#
# COMPACT_ATOMS: atom_id res chain seq x y z
N MET A 1 29.61 50.60 34.51
CA MET A 1 29.20 51.84 33.79
C MET A 1 28.37 51.42 32.58
N LYS A 2 27.16 51.95 32.42
CA LYS A 2 26.13 51.70 31.38
C LYS A 2 26.37 50.55 30.36
N ILE A 3 25.56 49.49 30.48
CA ILE A 3 25.17 48.63 29.35
C ILE A 3 23.92 49.25 28.70
N LYS A 4 23.83 49.25 27.37
CA LYS A 4 22.58 49.52 26.62
C LYS A 4 22.46 48.49 25.49
N GLN A 5 21.52 47.57 25.64
CA GLN A 5 20.87 46.83 24.56
C GLN A 5 19.49 47.46 24.35
N HIS A 6 19.01 47.50 23.10
CA HIS A 6 17.60 47.72 22.81
C HIS A 6 17.27 47.30 21.38
N GLN A 7 16.03 46.81 21.20
CA GLN A 7 15.31 46.62 19.93
C GLN A 7 15.73 45.42 19.06
N ASP A 8 14.82 44.55 18.59
CA ASP A 8 13.37 44.44 18.84
C ASP A 8 12.92 42.96 18.82
N SER A 9 11.84 42.63 19.53
CA SER A 9 11.27 41.27 19.58
C SER A 9 9.76 41.29 19.81
N LEU A 10 8.96 40.91 18.79
CA LEU A 10 7.51 40.65 18.93
C LEU A 10 7.03 39.66 17.85
N ASN A 11 6.55 38.49 18.31
CA ASN A 11 5.33 37.77 17.88
C ASN A 11 5.25 37.16 16.44
N TRP A 12 4.47 36.10 16.10
CA TRP A 12 3.62 35.07 16.77
C TRP A 12 3.27 33.99 15.68
N TRP A 13 2.73 32.77 15.88
CA TRP A 13 2.29 31.98 17.05
C TRP A 13 2.35 30.45 16.76
N ARG A 14 1.57 29.62 17.49
CA ARG A 14 1.21 28.20 17.22
C ARG A 14 -0.34 28.08 17.21
N TYR A 15 -0.93 26.91 16.90
CA TYR A 15 -1.60 26.04 17.90
C TYR A 15 -2.35 24.82 17.32
N ILE A 16 -2.29 23.74 18.09
CA ILE A 16 -3.13 22.52 18.04
C ILE A 16 -4.13 22.63 19.20
N CYS A 17 -5.35 22.11 19.08
CA CYS A 17 -6.27 21.98 20.22
C CYS A 17 -6.89 20.57 20.32
N SER A 18 -6.83 20.02 21.54
CA SER A 18 -7.58 18.83 21.99
C SER A 18 -8.48 19.21 23.18
N ALA A 19 -9.45 18.35 23.49
CA ALA A 19 -10.59 18.66 24.37
C ALA A 19 -10.30 18.81 25.88
N VAL A 20 -11.22 19.47 26.59
CA VAL A 20 -11.36 19.45 28.06
C VAL A 20 -12.86 19.41 28.44
N VAL A 21 -13.17 18.69 29.51
CA VAL A 21 -14.47 18.63 30.21
C VAL A 21 -14.26 19.10 31.65
N ILE A 22 -15.25 19.76 32.29
CA ILE A 22 -15.69 19.60 33.71
C ILE A 22 -16.48 20.82 34.27
N ALA A 23 -17.69 20.53 34.75
CA ALA A 23 -18.46 21.03 35.91
C ALA A 23 -18.53 22.52 36.39
N SER A 24 -19.78 23.01 36.42
CA SER A 24 -20.55 23.46 37.61
C SER A 24 -20.25 24.76 38.42
N LEU A 25 -21.21 25.70 38.26
CA LEU A 25 -22.04 26.36 39.28
C LEU A 25 -21.52 27.51 40.21
N ILE A 26 -22.49 28.39 40.49
CA ILE A 26 -22.58 29.51 41.48
C ILE A 26 -21.94 30.85 41.08
N ALA A 27 -22.80 31.85 40.86
CA ALA A 27 -22.52 33.27 40.98
C ALA A 27 -23.71 34.00 41.64
N PRO A 28 -23.51 34.85 42.66
CA PRO A 28 -24.53 35.75 43.16
C PRO A 28 -24.52 37.10 42.40
N SER A 29 -25.69 37.74 42.36
CA SER A 29 -25.94 39.01 41.67
C SER A 29 -25.26 40.22 42.31
N LEU A 30 -24.77 41.14 41.48
CA LEU A 30 -24.45 42.52 41.84
C LEU A 30 -24.88 43.47 40.72
N GLY A 31 -25.38 44.65 41.10
CA GLY A 31 -26.25 45.48 40.26
C GLY A 31 -25.55 46.34 39.21
N ILE A 32 -26.37 46.76 38.23
CA ILE A 32 -26.00 47.63 37.10
C ILE A 32 -25.75 49.06 37.57
N VAL A 33 -24.67 49.68 37.06
CA VAL A 33 -24.63 51.12 36.76
C VAL A 33 -24.18 51.27 35.32
N GLY A 34 -25.07 51.75 34.47
CA GLY A 34 -24.79 51.97 33.04
C GLY A 34 -24.11 53.30 32.79
N CYS A 35 -23.23 53.34 31.80
CA CYS A 35 -22.89 54.55 31.05
C CYS A 35 -22.98 54.19 29.56
N GLY A 36 -23.72 54.99 28.81
CA GLY A 36 -24.14 54.64 27.44
C GLY A 36 -23.02 54.77 26.41
N GLY A 37 -22.95 53.75 25.56
CA GLY A 37 -22.29 53.77 24.26
C GLY A 37 -22.97 52.71 23.40
N ASP A 38 -23.81 53.13 22.46
CA ASP A 38 -24.58 52.23 21.59
C ASP A 38 -23.68 51.62 20.50
N ASP A 39 -22.80 50.72 20.91
CA ASP A 39 -22.10 49.77 20.05
C ASP A 39 -22.29 48.35 20.62
N SER A 40 -23.56 47.92 20.65
CA SER A 40 -23.85 46.48 20.77
C SER A 40 -23.20 45.78 19.58
N PRO A 41 -22.33 44.76 19.78
CA PRO A 41 -21.84 43.97 18.67
C PRO A 41 -23.06 43.37 17.97
N SER A 42 -23.27 43.73 16.71
CA SER A 42 -24.40 43.24 15.93
C SER A 42 -24.44 41.72 16.01
N GLU A 43 -25.56 41.18 16.50
CA GLU A 43 -25.76 39.74 16.64
C GLU A 43 -25.37 39.05 15.32
N PRO A 44 -24.57 37.96 15.35
CA PRO A 44 -24.15 37.29 14.13
C PRO A 44 -25.39 36.94 13.30
N PRO A 45 -25.43 37.31 12.00
CA PRO A 45 -26.66 37.21 11.22
C PRO A 45 -27.19 35.78 11.24
N GLU A 46 -28.44 35.61 11.65
CA GLU A 46 -29.08 34.31 11.86
C GLU A 46 -29.04 33.47 10.58
N VAL A 47 -28.12 32.52 10.53
CA VAL A 47 -27.94 31.62 9.38
C VAL A 47 -29.01 30.55 9.44
N ASN A 48 -30.19 30.90 8.94
CA ASN A 48 -31.31 29.99 8.78
C ASN A 48 -30.89 28.73 7.96
N PRO A 49 -31.33 27.53 8.36
CA PRO A 49 -30.90 26.28 7.73
C PRO A 49 -31.48 26.13 6.32
N PRO A 50 -30.71 25.58 5.36
CA PRO A 50 -31.23 25.31 4.02
C PRO A 50 -32.41 24.35 4.07
N VAL A 51 -33.47 24.62 3.30
CA VAL A 51 -34.70 23.81 3.28
C VAL A 51 -34.79 23.06 1.96
N ILE A 52 -34.95 21.73 2.00
CA ILE A 52 -35.28 20.93 0.82
C ILE A 52 -36.81 20.86 0.69
N GLN A 53 -37.36 21.34 -0.41
CA GLN A 53 -38.80 21.29 -0.70
C GLN A 53 -39.17 20.13 -1.62
N SER A 54 -38.34 19.83 -2.63
CA SER A 54 -38.51 18.66 -3.50
C SER A 54 -37.21 18.25 -4.18
N VAL A 55 -37.17 17.00 -4.65
CA VAL A 55 -36.12 16.47 -5.52
C VAL A 55 -36.79 16.01 -6.81
N SER A 56 -36.17 16.28 -7.97
CA SER A 56 -36.74 15.98 -9.30
C SER A 56 -37.02 14.49 -9.56
N LYS A 57 -36.35 13.61 -8.80
CA LYS A 57 -36.51 12.15 -8.82
C LYS A 57 -36.47 11.64 -7.37
N ALA A 58 -37.42 10.78 -7.01
CA ALA A 58 -37.39 10.05 -5.72
C ALA A 58 -36.62 8.72 -5.81
N VAL A 59 -36.52 8.17 -7.03
CA VAL A 59 -35.74 6.97 -7.38
C VAL A 59 -34.67 7.38 -8.40
N VAL A 60 -33.41 7.05 -8.14
CA VAL A 60 -32.25 7.45 -8.95
C VAL A 60 -31.25 6.30 -9.10
N SER A 61 -30.37 6.42 -10.10
CA SER A 61 -29.15 5.59 -10.20
C SER A 61 -27.90 6.48 -10.07
N PRO A 62 -26.71 5.93 -9.75
CA PRO A 62 -25.45 6.65 -9.92
C PRO A 62 -25.32 7.28 -11.31
N GLY A 63 -24.70 8.45 -11.40
CA GLY A 63 -24.60 9.23 -12.64
C GLY A 63 -25.86 10.02 -13.03
N ASP A 64 -27.01 9.79 -12.39
CA ASP A 64 -28.19 10.64 -12.61
C ASP A 64 -27.92 12.09 -12.21
N THR A 65 -28.45 13.03 -12.98
CA THR A 65 -28.59 14.42 -12.52
C THR A 65 -29.89 14.58 -11.74
N ILE A 66 -29.79 15.01 -10.48
CA ILE A 66 -30.93 15.46 -9.67
C ILE A 66 -30.98 16.98 -9.59
N THR A 67 -32.19 17.53 -9.60
CA THR A 67 -32.46 18.93 -9.24
C THR A 67 -33.17 18.95 -7.89
N ILE A 68 -32.58 19.66 -6.94
CA ILE A 68 -33.10 19.86 -5.59
C ILE A 68 -33.67 21.27 -5.54
N ASN A 69 -34.99 21.39 -5.33
CA ASN A 69 -35.66 22.67 -5.15
C ASN A 69 -35.87 22.94 -3.66
N GLY A 70 -35.76 24.19 -3.25
CA GLY A 70 -35.68 24.53 -1.84
C GLY A 70 -35.49 26.02 -1.58
N GLN A 71 -34.85 26.33 -0.45
CA GLN A 71 -34.56 27.70 -0.02
C GLN A 71 -33.21 27.78 0.71
N GLN A 72 -32.61 28.97 0.71
CA GLN A 72 -31.39 29.32 1.46
C GLN A 72 -30.14 28.50 1.07
N PHE A 73 -30.14 27.99 -0.15
CA PHE A 73 -28.95 27.44 -0.80
C PHE A 73 -27.95 28.56 -1.12
N ALA A 74 -26.66 28.22 -1.06
CA ALA A 74 -25.60 29.18 -1.27
C ALA A 74 -25.29 29.40 -2.75
N THR A 75 -24.85 30.61 -3.08
CA THR A 75 -24.25 30.96 -4.37
C THR A 75 -22.88 31.58 -4.09
N PRO A 76 -21.76 31.08 -4.68
CA PRO A 76 -21.67 30.04 -5.70
C PRO A 76 -21.94 28.61 -5.19
N ALA A 77 -22.16 27.68 -6.13
CA ALA A 77 -22.51 26.29 -5.86
C ALA A 77 -21.47 25.54 -4.98
N SER A 78 -20.20 25.93 -5.07
CA SER A 78 -19.08 25.42 -4.25
C SER A 78 -19.23 25.64 -2.74
N GLN A 79 -20.15 26.49 -2.29
CA GLN A 79 -20.51 26.69 -0.88
C GLN A 79 -21.60 25.72 -0.37
N ASN A 80 -22.08 24.80 -1.22
CA ASN A 80 -23.03 23.75 -0.86
C ASN A 80 -22.36 22.36 -0.91
N ARG A 81 -22.92 21.42 -0.16
CA ARG A 81 -22.66 19.98 -0.28
C ARG A 81 -23.99 19.23 -0.23
N VAL A 82 -24.18 18.25 -1.11
CA VAL A 82 -25.26 17.26 -1.00
C VAL A 82 -24.65 15.98 -0.44
N THR A 83 -25.23 15.43 0.63
CA THR A 83 -24.77 14.21 1.30
C THR A 83 -25.91 13.18 1.27
N PHE A 84 -25.67 12.00 0.69
CA PHE A 84 -26.60 10.88 0.70
C PHE A 84 -26.48 10.04 1.98
N ASN A 85 -27.19 8.91 2.09
CA ASN A 85 -27.17 8.03 3.27
C ASN A 85 -25.85 7.24 3.46
N ASN A 86 -24.81 7.58 2.69
CA ASN A 86 -23.45 7.08 2.84
C ASN A 86 -22.52 8.30 3.01
N PRO A 87 -21.72 8.41 4.07
CA PRO A 87 -20.80 9.53 4.27
C PRO A 87 -19.68 9.63 3.22
N LEU A 88 -19.43 8.60 2.41
CA LEU A 88 -18.57 8.70 1.21
C LEU A 88 -19.27 9.41 0.04
N ALA A 89 -20.61 9.34 -0.02
CA ALA A 89 -21.44 9.93 -1.07
C ALA A 89 -21.75 11.42 -0.80
N VAL A 90 -20.71 12.25 -0.89
CA VAL A 90 -20.80 13.72 -0.79
C VAL A 90 -20.43 14.37 -2.11
N VAL A 91 -21.31 15.20 -2.67
CA VAL A 91 -21.07 15.92 -3.93
C VAL A 91 -21.22 17.42 -3.78
N ILE A 92 -20.42 18.16 -4.56
CA ILE A 92 -20.62 19.59 -4.79
C ILE A 92 -21.60 19.73 -5.96
N PRO A 93 -22.71 20.45 -5.83
CA PRO A 93 -23.58 20.71 -6.98
C PRO A 93 -22.84 21.55 -8.04
N PHE A 94 -23.02 21.22 -9.31
CA PHE A 94 -22.42 21.97 -10.42
C PHE A 94 -23.19 23.25 -10.74
N PHE A 95 -24.45 23.35 -10.29
CA PHE A 95 -25.28 24.54 -10.38
C PHE A 95 -25.98 24.79 -9.05
N ALA A 96 -26.06 26.05 -8.61
CA ALA A 96 -26.89 26.47 -7.49
C ALA A 96 -27.37 27.92 -7.68
N SER A 97 -28.64 28.14 -7.31
CA SER A 97 -29.26 29.42 -6.99
C SER A 97 -29.73 29.37 -5.53
N THR A 98 -30.35 30.44 -5.01
CA THR A 98 -30.90 30.45 -3.64
C THR A 98 -32.09 29.50 -3.42
N THR A 99 -32.71 28.99 -4.50
CA THR A 99 -33.93 28.16 -4.44
C THR A 99 -33.86 26.86 -5.23
N SER A 100 -32.79 26.60 -5.97
CA SER A 100 -32.62 25.36 -6.74
C SER A 100 -31.14 25.04 -6.93
N MET A 101 -30.76 23.77 -6.87
CA MET A 101 -29.42 23.29 -7.20
C MET A 101 -29.46 21.99 -7.99
N SER A 102 -28.44 21.73 -8.80
CA SER A 102 -28.30 20.48 -9.56
C SER A 102 -26.98 19.79 -9.25
N ALA A 103 -27.05 18.50 -9.00
CA ALA A 103 -25.92 17.64 -8.65
C ALA A 103 -26.04 16.29 -9.36
N VAL A 104 -24.89 15.64 -9.58
CA VAL A 104 -24.83 14.25 -10.06
C VAL A 104 -24.87 13.32 -8.84
N VAL A 105 -25.63 12.22 -8.94
CA VAL A 105 -25.66 11.16 -7.92
C VAL A 105 -24.32 10.42 -7.95
N PRO A 106 -23.54 10.40 -6.84
CA PRO A 106 -22.21 9.78 -6.82
C PRO A 106 -22.28 8.25 -6.89
N GLU A 107 -21.17 7.63 -7.30
CA GLU A 107 -21.01 6.17 -7.38
C GLU A 107 -21.34 5.45 -6.07
N ASP A 108 -20.99 6.05 -4.92
CA ASP A 108 -21.23 5.49 -3.59
C ASP A 108 -22.62 5.80 -2.99
N ALA A 109 -23.55 6.40 -3.75
CA ALA A 109 -24.86 6.78 -3.23
C ALA A 109 -25.65 5.57 -2.71
N ALA A 110 -26.23 5.71 -1.52
CA ALA A 110 -27.03 4.69 -0.86
C ALA A 110 -28.46 5.17 -0.59
N THR A 111 -29.42 4.25 -0.69
CA THR A 111 -30.83 4.51 -0.34
C THR A 111 -30.96 4.99 1.10
N GLY A 112 -31.70 6.08 1.33
CA GLY A 112 -31.99 6.62 2.65
C GLY A 112 -32.04 8.16 2.69
N PRO A 113 -31.80 8.78 3.86
CA PRO A 113 -31.76 10.24 3.99
C PRO A 113 -30.64 10.89 3.16
N MET A 114 -31.03 11.88 2.37
CA MET A 114 -30.20 12.86 1.68
C MET A 114 -30.37 14.24 2.35
N THR A 115 -29.28 14.99 2.50
CA THR A 115 -29.26 16.31 3.15
C THR A 115 -28.41 17.30 2.35
N VAL A 116 -28.70 18.59 2.51
CA VAL A 116 -27.92 19.70 1.95
C VAL A 116 -27.23 20.44 3.09
N THR A 117 -25.92 20.65 2.98
CA THR A 117 -25.18 21.58 3.83
C THR A 117 -24.88 22.84 3.02
N SER A 118 -25.38 24.00 3.46
CA SER A 118 -25.21 25.31 2.84
C SER A 118 -24.55 26.25 3.86
N LYS A 119 -23.41 26.87 3.51
CA LYS A 119 -22.67 27.78 4.41
C LYS A 119 -22.35 27.20 5.81
N GLY A 120 -22.16 25.88 5.88
CA GLY A 120 -21.89 25.15 7.14
C GLY A 120 -23.14 24.73 7.93
N VAL A 121 -24.34 25.15 7.53
CA VAL A 121 -25.61 24.74 8.18
C VAL A 121 -26.28 23.64 7.37
N LYS A 122 -26.81 22.62 8.04
CA LYS A 122 -27.38 21.41 7.45
C LYS A 122 -28.90 21.46 7.40
N SER A 123 -29.50 20.94 6.33
CA SER A 123 -30.94 20.80 6.15
C SER A 123 -31.52 19.64 6.96
N ASP A 124 -32.84 19.67 7.16
CA ASP A 124 -33.59 18.44 7.41
C ASP A 124 -33.41 17.43 6.26
N PRO A 125 -33.48 16.11 6.53
CA PRO A 125 -33.31 15.08 5.53
C PRO A 125 -34.55 14.88 4.66
N THR A 126 -34.33 14.57 3.38
CA THR A 126 -35.34 13.99 2.48
C THR A 126 -34.90 12.58 2.09
N THR A 127 -35.82 11.65 1.82
CA THR A 127 -35.44 10.27 1.46
C THR A 127 -35.31 10.11 -0.05
N VAL A 128 -34.21 9.51 -0.50
CA VAL A 128 -33.99 9.11 -1.90
C VAL A 128 -33.74 7.60 -1.96
N GLU A 129 -34.36 6.93 -2.92
CA GLU A 129 -34.08 5.54 -3.27
C GLU A 129 -33.04 5.48 -4.39
N VAL A 130 -32.00 4.68 -4.18
CA VAL A 130 -30.92 4.45 -5.14
C VAL A 130 -31.00 3.02 -5.64
N THR A 131 -31.27 2.84 -6.93
CA THR A 131 -31.31 1.55 -7.63
C THR A 131 -29.93 1.14 -8.12
N ARG A 132 -29.71 -0.17 -8.31
CA ARG A 132 -28.45 -0.73 -8.83
C ARG A 132 -28.69 -1.86 -9.82
N GLY A 133 -27.90 -1.87 -10.89
CA GLY A 133 -27.78 -3.00 -11.82
C GLY A 133 -27.12 -4.22 -11.18
N ILE A 134 -27.14 -5.34 -11.91
CA ILE A 134 -26.19 -6.45 -11.67
C ILE A 134 -24.84 -5.96 -12.18
N GLY A 135 -23.80 -6.05 -11.36
CA GLY A 135 -22.46 -5.56 -11.67
C GLY A 135 -22.07 -4.24 -11.03
N ASP A 136 -23.05 -3.40 -10.68
CA ASP A 136 -22.78 -2.13 -10.01
C ASP A 136 -22.06 -2.38 -8.69
N VAL A 137 -20.88 -1.79 -8.53
CA VAL A 137 -20.09 -1.81 -7.30
C VAL A 137 -20.35 -0.51 -6.53
N TRP A 138 -20.29 -0.57 -5.20
CA TRP A 138 -20.22 0.60 -4.33
C TRP A 138 -19.65 0.28 -2.96
N VAL A 139 -19.10 1.29 -2.29
CA VAL A 139 -18.46 1.19 -0.98
C VAL A 139 -19.32 1.90 0.06
N ILE A 140 -19.82 1.20 1.08
CA ILE A 140 -20.50 1.83 2.22
C ILE A 140 -19.53 2.04 3.38
N ALA A 141 -19.54 3.25 3.96
CA ALA A 141 -18.94 3.54 5.25
C ALA A 141 -20.00 4.03 6.27
N GLY A 142 -19.64 4.07 7.55
CA GLY A 142 -20.47 4.67 8.60
C GLY A 142 -19.74 5.81 9.32
N ALA A 143 -20.49 6.83 9.75
CA ALA A 143 -19.95 7.91 10.59
C ALA A 143 -19.69 7.45 12.04
N SER A 144 -20.37 6.37 12.47
CA SER A 144 -20.17 5.69 13.74
C SER A 144 -20.59 4.21 13.60
N MET A 145 -20.07 3.36 14.47
CA MET A 145 -20.49 1.95 14.60
C MET A 145 -21.51 1.84 15.75
N PRO A 146 -22.62 1.09 15.61
CA PRO A 146 -23.17 0.50 14.38
C PRO A 146 -23.55 1.52 13.31
N TYR A 147 -23.36 1.15 12.04
CA TYR A 147 -24.10 1.75 10.93
C TYR A 147 -25.08 0.74 10.30
N SER A 148 -25.82 1.18 9.30
CA SER A 148 -26.95 0.43 8.73
C SER A 148 -27.30 0.97 7.36
N PHE A 149 -27.38 0.10 6.35
CA PHE A 149 -27.82 0.46 5.00
C PHE A 149 -28.84 -0.54 4.46
N LYS A 150 -29.50 -0.19 3.34
CA LYS A 150 -30.45 -1.05 2.62
C LYS A 150 -29.75 -1.59 1.38
N LEU A 151 -29.79 -2.91 1.15
CA LEU A 151 -29.44 -3.45 -0.17
C LEU A 151 -30.49 -3.01 -1.21
N PRO A 152 -30.08 -2.54 -2.39
CA PRO A 152 -30.98 -2.24 -3.50
C PRO A 152 -31.60 -3.55 -4.02
N ASP A 153 -32.80 -3.47 -4.60
CA ASP A 153 -33.46 -4.57 -5.34
C ASP A 153 -33.39 -6.00 -4.71
N PRO A 154 -33.67 -6.18 -3.41
CA PRO A 154 -33.58 -7.48 -2.73
C PRO A 154 -34.78 -8.39 -3.08
N THR A 155 -34.71 -9.07 -4.23
CA THR A 155 -35.63 -10.15 -4.57
C THR A 155 -35.19 -11.47 -3.91
N GLY A 156 -36.10 -12.44 -3.81
CA GLY A 156 -35.78 -13.77 -3.26
C GLY A 156 -34.73 -14.55 -4.06
N THR A 157 -34.49 -14.16 -5.32
CA THR A 157 -33.46 -14.73 -6.20
C THR A 157 -32.17 -13.92 -6.25
N ALA A 158 -32.15 -12.71 -5.67
CA ALA A 158 -30.99 -11.84 -5.75
C ALA A 158 -29.81 -12.38 -4.93
N ARG A 159 -28.60 -12.17 -5.43
CA ARG A 159 -27.34 -12.49 -4.74
C ARG A 159 -26.41 -11.30 -4.77
N TYR A 160 -25.65 -11.14 -3.68
CA TYR A 160 -24.73 -10.04 -3.49
C TYR A 160 -23.35 -10.58 -3.14
N LEU A 161 -22.32 -10.01 -3.75
CA LEU A 161 -21.00 -9.97 -3.15
C LEU A 161 -21.04 -8.95 -2.00
N ILE A 162 -20.51 -9.31 -0.84
CA ILE A 162 -20.32 -8.42 0.30
C ILE A 162 -18.88 -8.61 0.77
N VAL A 163 -18.10 -7.53 0.75
CA VAL A 163 -16.68 -7.52 1.11
C VAL A 163 -16.42 -6.51 2.23
N PRO A 164 -16.54 -6.92 3.51
CA PRO A 164 -16.10 -6.11 4.64
C PRO A 164 -14.58 -5.99 4.60
N HIS A 165 -14.07 -4.76 4.60
CA HIS A 165 -12.63 -4.50 4.57
C HIS A 165 -12.23 -3.38 5.54
N SER A 166 -11.00 -3.46 6.04
CA SER A 166 -10.50 -2.53 7.06
C SER A 166 -9.87 -1.29 6.43
N ALA A 167 -10.46 -0.13 6.70
CA ALA A 167 -10.03 1.18 6.22
C ALA A 167 -9.23 1.96 7.29
N THR A 168 -8.26 1.29 7.91
CA THR A 168 -7.40 1.83 8.97
C THR A 168 -5.95 1.38 8.77
N THR A 169 -5.01 2.17 9.29
CA THR A 169 -3.58 1.87 9.31
C THR A 169 -3.13 1.15 10.59
N VAL A 170 -3.96 1.13 11.63
CA VAL A 170 -3.62 0.56 12.94
C VAL A 170 -3.44 -0.96 12.80
N PRO A 171 -2.23 -1.53 13.05
CA PRO A 171 -1.89 -2.92 12.71
C PRO A 171 -2.47 -3.94 13.71
N LEU A 172 -3.79 -4.05 13.72
CA LEU A 172 -4.58 -4.93 14.57
C LEU A 172 -5.59 -5.73 13.74
N THR A 173 -6.13 -6.80 14.33
CA THR A 173 -7.31 -7.50 13.81
C THR A 173 -8.58 -6.81 14.32
N PHE A 174 -9.48 -6.49 13.41
CA PHE A 174 -10.75 -5.83 13.67
C PHE A 174 -11.90 -6.80 13.42
N TRP A 175 -12.65 -7.10 14.47
CA TRP A 175 -13.87 -7.90 14.37
C TRP A 175 -14.98 -7.10 13.71
N TYR A 176 -15.95 -7.78 13.13
CA TYR A 176 -17.22 -7.19 12.70
C TYR A 176 -18.33 -8.22 12.70
N SER A 177 -19.57 -7.72 12.67
CA SER A 177 -20.78 -8.50 12.46
C SER A 177 -21.52 -8.03 11.20
N VAL A 178 -22.33 -8.93 10.65
CA VAL A 178 -23.29 -8.70 9.56
C VAL A 178 -24.59 -9.35 10.01
N SER A 179 -25.68 -8.58 10.04
CA SER A 179 -26.99 -9.03 10.53
C SER A 179 -28.12 -8.63 9.58
N PRO A 180 -29.22 -9.40 9.54
CA PRO A 180 -30.51 -8.93 9.05
C PRO A 180 -31.26 -8.09 10.09
N GLY A 181 -32.12 -7.18 9.64
CA GLY A 181 -33.02 -6.38 10.48
C GLY A 181 -32.41 -5.10 11.06
N THR A 182 -33.10 -4.48 12.01
CA THR A 182 -32.61 -3.31 12.79
C THR A 182 -31.82 -3.72 14.04
N THR A 183 -31.56 -5.01 14.23
CA THR A 183 -31.00 -5.58 15.45
C THR A 183 -29.50 -5.34 15.51
N SER A 184 -29.10 -4.29 16.24
CA SER A 184 -27.70 -4.09 16.61
C SER A 184 -27.26 -5.17 17.59
N VAL A 185 -26.42 -6.09 17.14
CA VAL A 185 -25.77 -7.10 17.99
C VAL A 185 -24.26 -6.88 17.91
N TYR A 186 -23.66 -6.53 19.05
CA TYR A 186 -22.21 -6.44 19.18
C TYR A 186 -21.59 -7.80 18.84
N PRO A 187 -20.49 -7.84 18.06
CA PRO A 187 -19.83 -9.07 17.71
C PRO A 187 -19.22 -9.68 18.97
N SER A 188 -19.57 -10.92 19.25
CA SER A 188 -18.70 -11.78 20.03
C SER A 188 -17.40 -12.00 19.25
N PRO A 189 -16.24 -12.12 19.91
CA PRO A 189 -15.02 -12.54 19.24
C PRO A 189 -15.28 -13.81 18.43
N PRO A 190 -15.01 -13.83 17.12
CA PRO A 190 -15.12 -15.05 16.33
C PRO A 190 -14.10 -16.09 16.82
N ALA A 191 -14.27 -17.34 16.41
CA ALA A 191 -13.21 -18.32 16.57
C ALA A 191 -11.95 -17.79 15.87
N MET A 192 -10.81 -17.81 16.58
CA MET A 192 -9.53 -17.33 16.08
C MET A 192 -9.22 -17.99 14.72
N ARG A 193 -8.87 -17.20 13.69
CA ARG A 193 -8.54 -17.74 12.37
C ARG A 193 -7.36 -18.69 12.48
N LYS A 194 -7.27 -19.67 11.58
CA LYS A 194 -6.08 -20.53 11.48
C LYS A 194 -4.80 -19.71 11.22
N SER A 195 -4.98 -18.60 10.52
CA SER A 195 -4.05 -17.55 10.06
C SER A 195 -3.92 -16.34 11.02
N ASP A 196 -4.70 -16.25 12.10
CA ASP A 196 -4.49 -15.20 13.13
C ASP A 196 -3.16 -15.42 13.87
N ARG A 197 -2.58 -16.63 13.75
CA ARG A 197 -1.15 -16.83 13.91
C ARG A 197 -0.43 -16.02 12.83
N ARG A 198 0.12 -14.87 13.20
CA ARG A 198 0.96 -13.97 12.37
C ARG A 198 1.74 -14.80 11.35
N GLY A 199 1.49 -14.56 10.07
CA GLY A 199 2.11 -15.31 8.97
C GLY A 199 3.61 -15.47 9.22
N THR A 200 4.10 -16.70 9.12
CA THR A 200 5.49 -16.99 9.47
C THR A 200 6.37 -16.34 8.41
N GLN A 201 6.97 -15.21 8.74
CA GLN A 201 8.07 -14.64 7.95
C GLN A 201 9.08 -15.75 7.64
N THR A 202 9.56 -15.84 6.41
CA THR A 202 10.66 -16.76 6.09
C THR A 202 11.93 -16.34 6.83
N PHE A 203 12.95 -17.19 6.77
CA PHE A 203 14.27 -16.82 7.26
C PHE A 203 14.87 -15.66 6.45
N GLU A 204 14.77 -15.75 5.13
CA GLU A 204 15.08 -14.73 4.11
C GLU A 204 14.42 -13.37 4.41
N GLN A 205 13.09 -13.31 4.58
CA GLN A 205 12.38 -12.07 4.91
C GLN A 205 12.86 -11.38 6.20
N ARG A 206 13.25 -12.17 7.21
CA ARG A 206 13.86 -11.60 8.44
C ARG A 206 15.26 -11.05 8.19
N PHE A 207 16.01 -11.66 7.27
CA PHE A 207 17.35 -11.20 6.91
C PHE A 207 17.29 -9.91 6.10
N GLU A 208 16.53 -9.86 5.00
CA GLU A 208 16.32 -8.66 4.16
C GLU A 208 15.89 -7.46 4.99
N ARG A 209 14.80 -7.62 5.76
CA ARG A 209 14.32 -6.63 6.72
C ARG A 209 15.41 -6.16 7.68
N SER A 210 16.16 -7.09 8.27
CA SER A 210 17.21 -6.78 9.26
C SER A 210 18.35 -5.97 8.65
N ILE A 211 18.81 -6.31 7.45
CA ILE A 211 19.92 -5.57 6.81
C ILE A 211 19.50 -4.15 6.43
N GLN A 212 18.26 -3.97 5.95
CA GLN A 212 17.69 -2.69 5.60
C GLN A 212 17.40 -1.82 6.85
N GLU A 213 16.74 -2.36 7.88
CA GLU A 213 16.44 -1.65 9.13
C GLU A 213 17.75 -1.17 9.80
N GLN A 214 18.79 -2.01 9.88
CA GLN A 214 20.08 -1.63 10.46
C GLN A 214 20.82 -0.54 9.67
N ALA A 215 20.82 -0.63 8.34
CA ALA A 215 21.45 0.40 7.48
C ALA A 215 20.73 1.75 7.60
N ILE A 216 19.39 1.73 7.58
CA ILE A 216 18.54 2.92 7.72
C ILE A 216 18.74 3.57 9.09
N GLU A 217 18.68 2.81 10.19
CA GLU A 217 18.90 3.33 11.55
C GLU A 217 20.27 4.00 11.72
N TYR A 218 21.31 3.43 11.12
CA TYR A 218 22.65 4.00 11.17
C TYR A 218 22.75 5.30 10.37
N ILE A 219 22.22 5.32 9.15
CA ILE A 219 22.22 6.50 8.28
C ILE A 219 21.38 7.63 8.90
N GLU A 220 20.22 7.33 9.49
CA GLU A 220 19.42 8.33 10.21
C GLU A 220 20.21 8.95 11.38
N ARG A 221 20.94 8.12 12.14
CA ARG A 221 21.71 8.59 13.31
C ARG A 221 22.99 9.33 12.96
N TYR A 222 23.69 8.95 11.88
CA TYR A 222 25.05 9.40 11.59
C TYR A 222 25.27 10.07 10.23
N GLY A 223 24.29 10.04 9.32
CA GLY A 223 24.34 10.68 8.00
C GLY A 223 24.16 12.19 8.03
N ALA A 224 23.45 12.72 9.03
CA ALA A 224 23.20 14.15 9.17
C ALA A 224 24.51 14.98 9.25
N GLY A 225 24.71 15.88 8.28
CA GLY A 225 25.90 16.74 8.20
C GLY A 225 27.16 16.09 7.63
N LYS A 226 27.11 14.80 7.25
CA LYS A 226 28.15 14.16 6.45
C LYS A 226 28.11 14.64 4.99
N ARG A 227 29.08 14.20 4.20
CA ARG A 227 29.06 14.25 2.74
C ARG A 227 29.35 12.85 2.22
N PRO A 228 28.63 12.34 1.22
CA PRO A 228 28.97 11.07 0.58
C PRO A 228 30.37 11.16 -0.04
N THR A 229 31.13 10.08 0.01
CA THR A 229 32.46 9.99 -0.62
C THR A 229 32.42 9.03 -1.80
N PHE A 230 31.74 9.46 -2.85
CA PHE A 230 31.71 8.80 -4.16
C PHE A 230 33.12 8.77 -4.77
N LYS A 231 33.72 7.58 -4.83
CA LYS A 231 35.03 7.36 -5.43
C LYS A 231 34.82 6.93 -6.88
N ARG A 232 35.36 7.70 -7.82
CA ARG A 232 35.26 7.30 -9.23
C ARG A 232 36.15 6.11 -9.56
N ALA A 233 35.59 5.15 -10.26
CA ALA A 233 36.27 4.09 -10.98
C ALA A 233 37.31 4.68 -11.97
N PRO A 234 38.36 3.92 -12.33
CA PRO A 234 39.33 4.37 -13.31
C PRO A 234 38.66 4.61 -14.67
N THR A 235 38.69 5.84 -15.18
CA THR A 235 38.02 6.25 -16.43
C THR A 235 38.64 5.67 -17.72
N GLN A 236 39.60 4.75 -17.61
CA GLN A 236 40.30 4.12 -18.73
C GLN A 236 40.72 2.68 -18.42
N GLY A 237 40.25 1.73 -19.21
CA GLY A 237 40.61 0.32 -19.18
C GLY A 237 39.38 -0.59 -19.24
N PRO A 238 39.53 -1.87 -19.62
CA PRO A 238 38.50 -2.86 -19.33
C PRO A 238 38.35 -3.05 -17.81
N PRO A 239 37.20 -3.55 -17.32
CA PRO A 239 37.08 -4.02 -15.95
C PRO A 239 38.18 -5.05 -15.61
N PRO A 240 38.68 -5.10 -14.37
CA PRO A 240 39.75 -6.01 -14.01
C PRO A 240 39.29 -7.47 -14.04
N ASP A 241 40.13 -8.37 -14.59
CA ASP A 241 39.88 -9.82 -14.66
C ASP A 241 39.62 -10.43 -13.26
N THR A 242 40.23 -9.87 -12.22
CA THR A 242 39.97 -10.20 -10.81
C THR A 242 39.96 -8.94 -9.94
N THR A 243 39.09 -8.92 -8.94
CA THR A 243 38.97 -7.85 -7.95
C THR A 243 38.46 -8.39 -6.61
N THR A 244 38.26 -7.53 -5.62
CA THR A 244 37.75 -7.91 -4.30
C THR A 244 36.53 -7.10 -3.89
N PHE A 245 35.57 -7.75 -3.25
CA PHE A 245 34.33 -7.14 -2.75
C PHE A 245 34.09 -7.48 -1.28
N TYR A 246 33.53 -6.54 -0.52
CA TYR A 246 33.00 -6.80 0.83
C TYR A 246 31.61 -7.42 0.70
N VAL A 247 31.43 -8.61 1.29
CA VAL A 247 30.15 -9.35 1.27
C VAL A 247 29.72 -9.61 2.72
N LEU A 248 28.48 -9.28 3.06
CA LEU A 248 27.89 -9.57 4.38
C LEU A 248 27.81 -11.09 4.56
N ASN A 249 28.43 -11.62 5.62
CA ASN A 249 28.63 -13.07 5.82
C ASN A 249 27.82 -13.67 6.98
N THR A 250 26.90 -12.91 7.56
CA THR A 250 26.15 -13.31 8.75
C THR A 250 24.75 -12.72 8.78
N THR A 251 23.80 -13.51 9.27
CA THR A 251 22.40 -13.12 9.48
C THR A 251 22.10 -12.70 10.93
N THR A 252 23.11 -12.72 11.80
CA THR A 252 23.01 -12.33 13.23
C THR A 252 24.02 -11.25 13.64
N GLY A 253 24.97 -10.92 12.78
CA GLY A 253 25.87 -9.77 12.95
C GLY A 253 25.22 -8.45 12.56
N SER A 254 26.03 -7.44 12.27
CA SER A 254 25.54 -6.11 11.96
C SER A 254 26.07 -5.55 10.65
N THR A 255 25.20 -4.91 9.87
CA THR A 255 25.58 -4.24 8.63
C THR A 255 26.55 -3.08 8.86
N VAL A 256 26.80 -2.65 10.10
CA VAL A 256 27.75 -1.59 10.43
C VAL A 256 28.93 -2.05 11.29
N ASP A 257 29.16 -3.36 11.35
CA ASP A 257 30.37 -3.96 11.93
C ASP A 257 31.20 -4.64 10.83
N PRO A 258 32.42 -4.16 10.51
CA PRO A 258 33.29 -4.78 9.50
C PRO A 258 33.62 -6.25 9.76
N SER A 259 33.47 -6.76 10.99
CA SER A 259 33.64 -8.19 11.29
C SER A 259 32.48 -9.08 10.79
N SER A 260 31.36 -8.48 10.40
CA SER A 260 30.23 -9.14 9.73
C SER A 260 30.42 -9.24 8.21
N PHE A 261 31.56 -8.81 7.67
CA PHE A 261 31.85 -8.84 6.23
C PHE A 261 33.08 -9.69 5.93
N THR A 262 33.00 -10.48 4.86
CA THR A 262 34.13 -11.17 4.25
C THR A 262 34.62 -10.36 3.04
N LEU A 263 35.93 -10.20 2.89
CA LEU A 263 36.52 -9.70 1.64
C LEU A 263 36.69 -10.87 0.66
N VAL A 264 35.74 -11.02 -0.26
CA VAL A 264 35.75 -12.05 -1.31
C VAL A 264 36.67 -11.62 -2.45
N THR A 265 37.46 -12.54 -3.00
CA THR A 265 38.15 -12.32 -4.29
C THR A 265 37.30 -12.94 -5.38
N ALA A 266 36.95 -12.15 -6.40
CA ALA A 266 36.08 -12.59 -7.48
C ALA A 266 36.73 -12.34 -8.84
N ALA A 267 36.44 -13.23 -9.79
CA ALA A 267 36.88 -13.15 -11.18
C ALA A 267 35.74 -12.71 -12.09
N LEU A 268 36.07 -11.87 -13.08
CA LEU A 268 35.14 -11.42 -14.10
C LEU A 268 34.66 -12.63 -14.92
N ARG A 269 33.36 -12.74 -15.13
CA ARG A 269 32.72 -13.75 -15.98
C ARG A 269 32.04 -13.11 -17.17
N TYR A 270 31.31 -12.02 -16.96
CA TYR A 270 30.60 -11.31 -18.03
C TYR A 270 30.93 -9.82 -18.01
N ASN A 271 31.20 -9.25 -19.18
CA ASN A 271 31.49 -7.84 -19.38
C ASN A 271 30.49 -7.24 -20.38
N GLY A 272 29.39 -6.72 -19.83
CA GLY A 272 28.24 -6.23 -20.58
C GLY A 272 28.30 -4.75 -20.96
N SER A 273 27.22 -4.28 -21.57
CA SER A 273 26.94 -2.86 -21.78
C SER A 273 26.43 -2.16 -20.52
N HIS A 274 25.77 -2.89 -19.62
CA HIS A 274 25.24 -2.38 -18.34
C HIS A 274 25.68 -3.25 -17.15
N GLY A 275 25.62 -4.58 -17.27
CA GLY A 275 26.03 -5.50 -16.22
C GLY A 275 27.50 -5.95 -16.28
N LEU A 276 28.14 -6.08 -15.12
CA LEU A 276 29.38 -6.85 -14.94
C LEU A 276 29.10 -8.02 -13.99
N ILE A 277 29.25 -9.25 -14.47
CA ILE A 277 29.15 -10.42 -13.58
C ILE A 277 30.54 -10.78 -13.07
N TYR A 278 30.68 -10.76 -11.74
CA TYR A 278 31.81 -11.31 -11.01
C TYR A 278 31.38 -12.58 -10.26
N SER A 279 32.29 -13.55 -10.19
CA SER A 279 32.10 -14.86 -9.56
C SER A 279 33.24 -15.11 -8.58
N ASP A 280 32.88 -15.45 -7.35
CA ASP A 280 33.81 -15.83 -6.28
C ASP A 280 34.75 -16.95 -6.76
N ILE A 281 36.05 -16.80 -6.52
CA ILE A 281 37.03 -17.79 -6.98
C ILE A 281 36.99 -19.09 -6.18
N ASP A 282 36.36 -19.07 -5.00
CA ASP A 282 36.19 -20.22 -4.10
C ASP A 282 34.78 -20.86 -4.24
N GLU A 283 34.12 -20.74 -5.39
CA GLU A 283 32.80 -21.39 -5.64
C GLU A 283 32.83 -22.93 -5.51
N PRO A 284 31.74 -23.57 -5.04
CA PRO A 284 31.62 -25.03 -4.92
C PRO A 284 31.79 -25.78 -6.23
N SER A 285 32.19 -27.05 -6.14
CA SER A 285 32.35 -27.88 -7.33
C SER A 285 30.99 -28.16 -8.01
N GLY A 286 30.95 -28.06 -9.35
CA GLY A 286 29.70 -28.22 -10.11
C GLY A 286 28.84 -26.95 -10.21
N GLY A 287 29.40 -25.79 -9.88
CA GLY A 287 28.81 -24.45 -10.06
C GLY A 287 28.44 -24.06 -11.51
N TYR A 288 28.28 -22.76 -11.73
CA TYR A 288 27.97 -22.21 -13.05
C TYR A 288 29.15 -22.40 -14.03
N SER A 289 28.82 -22.71 -15.28
CA SER A 289 29.79 -22.69 -16.38
C SER A 289 29.90 -21.27 -16.94
N GLN A 290 30.97 -20.98 -17.70
CA GLN A 290 31.10 -19.69 -18.40
C GLN A 290 29.86 -19.37 -19.26
N ALA A 291 29.31 -20.38 -19.96
CA ALA A 291 28.09 -20.21 -20.75
C ALA A 291 26.84 -19.92 -19.90
N ASP A 292 26.78 -20.38 -18.64
CA ASP A 292 25.69 -20.02 -17.73
C ASP A 292 25.79 -18.53 -17.33
N TYR A 293 27.00 -18.02 -17.08
CA TYR A 293 27.24 -16.60 -16.82
C TYR A 293 27.00 -15.72 -18.05
N ASP A 294 27.42 -16.16 -19.24
CA ASP A 294 27.18 -15.44 -20.50
C ASP A 294 25.67 -15.31 -20.78
N GLU A 295 24.89 -16.35 -20.50
CA GLU A 295 23.43 -16.37 -20.64
C GLU A 295 22.75 -15.42 -19.64
N MET A 296 23.09 -15.51 -18.34
CA MET A 296 22.53 -14.63 -17.32
C MET A 296 22.92 -13.16 -17.51
N GLY A 297 24.16 -12.90 -17.96
CA GLY A 297 24.64 -11.55 -18.26
C GLY A 297 23.97 -10.95 -19.49
N GLN A 298 23.78 -11.74 -20.55
CA GLN A 298 23.00 -11.32 -21.72
C GLN A 298 21.53 -11.06 -21.36
N GLN A 299 20.93 -11.88 -20.50
CA GLN A 299 19.57 -11.66 -20.02
C GLN A 299 19.45 -10.38 -19.19
N PHE A 300 20.43 -10.10 -18.34
CA PHE A 300 20.47 -8.82 -17.62
C PHE A 300 20.57 -7.63 -18.57
N ASP A 301 21.57 -7.60 -19.46
CA ASP A 301 21.82 -6.48 -20.38
C ASP A 301 20.67 -6.22 -21.38
N ASN A 302 20.06 -7.28 -21.92
CA ASN A 302 19.15 -7.18 -23.07
C ASN A 302 17.66 -7.27 -22.70
N GLU A 303 17.32 -7.83 -21.53
CA GLU A 303 15.92 -8.04 -21.11
C GLU A 303 15.63 -7.28 -19.81
N ILE A 304 16.30 -7.63 -18.71
CA ILE A 304 16.00 -7.11 -17.36
C ILE A 304 16.32 -5.62 -17.26
N TYR A 305 17.54 -5.22 -17.60
CA TYR A 305 17.97 -3.83 -17.48
C TYR A 305 17.08 -2.88 -18.30
N PRO A 306 16.76 -3.15 -19.59
CA PRO A 306 15.83 -2.31 -20.36
C PRO A 306 14.39 -2.31 -19.81
N MET A 307 13.90 -3.44 -19.31
CA MET A 307 12.56 -3.55 -18.72
C MET A 307 12.45 -2.66 -17.47
N ASP A 308 13.37 -2.84 -16.53
CA ASP A 308 13.30 -2.20 -15.23
C ASP A 308 13.66 -0.71 -15.34
N SER A 309 14.65 -0.36 -16.17
CA SER A 309 14.97 1.03 -16.53
C SER A 309 13.78 1.78 -17.15
N THR A 310 12.92 1.08 -17.87
CA THR A 310 11.71 1.66 -18.48
C THR A 310 10.65 1.94 -17.41
N TYR A 311 10.32 0.93 -16.60
CA TYR A 311 9.17 0.95 -15.70
C TYR A 311 9.44 1.42 -14.26
N PHE A 312 10.69 1.51 -13.83
CA PHE A 312 11.10 2.02 -12.52
C PHE A 312 12.00 3.26 -12.68
N GLY A 313 12.96 3.18 -13.62
CA GLY A 313 13.92 4.23 -13.95
C GLY A 313 15.35 3.67 -13.96
N PRO A 314 16.35 4.42 -14.47
CA PRO A 314 17.73 3.98 -14.39
C PRO A 314 18.23 4.01 -12.94
N GLU A 315 19.24 3.20 -12.69
CA GLU A 315 20.12 3.23 -11.54
C GLU A 315 20.83 4.59 -11.36
N THR A 316 21.52 4.72 -10.23
CA THR A 316 22.56 5.73 -10.08
C THR A 316 23.89 5.25 -10.62
N ASP A 317 24.86 6.15 -10.72
CA ASP A 317 26.25 5.80 -11.07
C ASP A 317 27.14 6.51 -10.05
N ILE A 318 27.16 5.99 -8.82
CA ILE A 318 27.90 6.63 -7.72
C ILE A 318 29.41 6.41 -7.84
N ASP A 319 29.83 5.34 -8.51
CA ASP A 319 31.24 5.07 -8.77
C ASP A 319 31.71 5.54 -10.16
N GLY A 320 30.86 6.06 -11.03
CA GLY A 320 31.32 6.62 -12.30
C GLY A 320 31.81 5.56 -13.31
N SER A 321 31.33 4.33 -13.19
CA SER A 321 31.70 3.20 -14.04
C SER A 321 30.75 2.97 -15.22
N ASP A 322 29.56 3.61 -15.21
CA ASP A 322 28.44 3.28 -16.11
C ASP A 322 28.07 1.77 -16.06
N ARG A 323 28.24 1.10 -14.90
CA ARG A 323 28.03 -0.36 -14.74
C ARG A 323 27.41 -0.75 -13.41
N VAL A 324 26.52 -1.74 -13.48
CA VAL A 324 26.00 -2.48 -12.32
C VAL A 324 26.82 -3.76 -12.12
N VAL A 325 27.33 -3.98 -10.91
CA VAL A 325 28.05 -5.21 -10.54
C VAL A 325 27.09 -6.25 -9.98
N ILE A 326 27.17 -7.46 -10.50
CA ILE A 326 26.41 -8.62 -10.03
C ILE A 326 27.42 -9.63 -9.48
N LEU A 327 27.44 -9.81 -8.16
CA LEU A 327 28.40 -10.71 -7.51
C LEU A 327 27.75 -12.05 -7.13
N PHE A 328 28.14 -13.08 -7.85
CA PHE A 328 27.86 -14.48 -7.50
C PHE A 328 28.90 -14.94 -6.47
N SER A 329 28.46 -15.43 -5.31
CA SER A 329 29.38 -15.91 -4.26
C SER A 329 28.76 -17.01 -3.39
N ARG A 330 29.63 -17.94 -2.95
CA ARG A 330 29.26 -18.97 -1.98
C ARG A 330 28.90 -18.43 -0.59
N ILE A 331 29.34 -17.21 -0.27
CA ILE A 331 28.97 -16.56 0.99
C ILE A 331 27.44 -16.42 1.10
N ILE A 332 26.73 -16.23 -0.01
CA ILE A 332 25.26 -16.14 -0.05
C ILE A 332 24.61 -17.48 0.31
N ASN A 333 25.19 -18.61 -0.14
CA ASN A 333 24.76 -19.94 0.26
C ASN A 333 24.92 -20.16 1.77
N GLU A 334 26.07 -19.75 2.32
CA GLU A 334 26.45 -19.87 3.74
C GLU A 334 25.55 -19.02 4.68
N LEU A 335 24.89 -17.98 4.16
CA LEU A 335 23.89 -17.24 4.94
C LEU A 335 22.65 -18.10 5.27
N THR A 336 22.36 -19.15 4.50
CA THR A 336 21.26 -20.09 4.78
C THR A 336 21.73 -21.17 5.76
N PRO A 337 21.13 -21.32 6.95
CA PRO A 337 21.59 -22.29 7.95
C PRO A 337 21.56 -23.74 7.44
N ASP A 338 22.55 -24.53 7.83
CA ASP A 338 22.74 -25.92 7.41
C ASP A 338 21.45 -26.76 7.45
N GLY A 339 21.14 -27.40 6.32
CA GLY A 339 19.97 -28.25 6.14
C GLY A 339 18.61 -27.53 6.15
N GLN A 340 18.55 -26.20 6.22
CA GLN A 340 17.30 -25.44 6.28
C GLN A 340 16.77 -24.96 4.92
N ALA A 341 17.52 -25.11 3.82
CA ALA A 341 17.13 -24.58 2.50
C ALA A 341 15.73 -25.06 2.03
N GLY A 342 15.28 -26.24 2.45
CA GLY A 342 13.92 -26.75 2.18
C GLY A 342 12.77 -26.00 2.90
N SER A 343 13.09 -25.03 3.77
CA SER A 343 12.15 -24.17 4.50
C SER A 343 12.23 -22.69 4.08
N GLY A 344 13.08 -22.39 3.11
CA GLY A 344 13.49 -21.04 2.70
C GLY A 344 15.02 -20.89 2.75
N PHE A 345 15.56 -20.08 1.86
CA PHE A 345 16.99 -19.78 1.71
C PHE A 345 17.13 -18.34 1.21
N ILE A 346 18.31 -17.75 1.32
CA ILE A 346 18.59 -16.42 0.76
C ILE A 346 19.05 -16.60 -0.69
N ALA A 347 18.26 -16.11 -1.64
CA ALA A 347 18.59 -16.17 -3.07
C ALA A 347 19.58 -15.06 -3.49
N GLY A 348 19.48 -13.90 -2.86
CA GLY A 348 20.35 -12.76 -3.07
C GLY A 348 20.03 -11.66 -2.05
N PHE A 349 20.62 -10.49 -2.25
CA PHE A 349 20.18 -9.25 -1.64
C PHE A 349 20.85 -8.04 -2.30
N PHE A 350 20.16 -6.91 -2.30
CA PHE A 350 20.72 -5.57 -2.38
C PHE A 350 21.08 -5.07 -0.97
N LEU A 351 22.16 -4.30 -0.84
CA LEU A 351 22.60 -3.74 0.45
C LEU A 351 22.80 -2.22 0.34
N LEU A 352 21.93 -1.45 1.01
CA LEU A 352 21.95 0.03 1.02
C LEU A 352 23.33 0.64 1.36
N ASN A 353 24.14 -0.07 2.15
CA ASN A 353 25.50 0.35 2.48
C ASN A 353 26.38 0.60 1.26
N ASP A 354 26.19 -0.17 0.19
CA ASP A 354 26.97 -0.05 -1.04
C ASP A 354 26.74 1.31 -1.72
N LEU A 355 25.54 1.89 -1.59
CA LEU A 355 25.21 3.25 -2.05
C LEU A 355 25.53 4.37 -1.04
N ALA A 356 26.04 4.04 0.15
CA ALA A 356 26.28 4.99 1.25
C ALA A 356 27.77 5.23 1.63
N PRO A 357 28.75 5.28 0.69
CA PRO A 357 30.16 5.37 1.03
C PRO A 357 30.50 6.68 1.77
N GLY A 358 31.29 6.57 2.84
CA GLY A 358 31.64 7.69 3.72
C GLY A 358 30.61 8.01 4.80
N ILE A 359 29.42 7.39 4.73
CA ILE A 359 28.41 7.38 5.79
C ILE A 359 28.62 6.15 6.67
N VAL A 360 28.49 4.96 6.09
CA VAL A 360 28.71 3.68 6.76
C VAL A 360 30.21 3.43 7.05
N PRO A 361 30.55 2.58 8.03
CA PRO A 361 31.95 2.28 8.37
C PRO A 361 32.75 1.68 7.20
N PRO A 362 34.06 1.99 7.06
CA PRO A 362 34.91 1.37 6.06
C PRO A 362 34.93 -0.16 6.20
N GLY A 363 34.75 -0.87 5.08
CA GLY A 363 34.69 -2.34 5.05
C GLY A 363 33.32 -2.94 5.31
N THR A 364 32.25 -2.12 5.33
CA THR A 364 30.84 -2.58 5.41
C THR A 364 30.05 -2.33 4.13
N GLY A 365 30.75 -2.14 3.00
CA GLY A 365 30.18 -1.83 1.70
C GLY A 365 31.27 -1.43 0.70
N ASN A 366 30.91 -1.43 -0.58
CA ASN A 366 31.81 -1.33 -1.72
C ASN A 366 31.85 0.07 -2.35
N GLY A 367 30.77 0.86 -2.20
CA GLY A 367 30.71 2.24 -2.69
C GLY A 367 30.41 2.36 -4.19
N MET A 368 29.57 1.45 -4.71
CA MET A 368 29.20 1.27 -6.11
C MET A 368 27.81 0.64 -6.20
N GLU A 369 27.23 0.66 -7.40
CA GLU A 369 26.06 -0.12 -7.77
C GLU A 369 26.39 -1.63 -7.82
N ILE A 370 26.19 -2.34 -6.71
CA ILE A 370 26.37 -3.80 -6.59
C ILE A 370 25.18 -4.48 -5.91
N PHE A 371 24.85 -5.70 -6.34
CA PHE A 371 24.01 -6.65 -5.59
C PHE A 371 24.55 -8.09 -5.67
N TYR A 372 24.07 -8.95 -4.77
CA TYR A 372 24.67 -10.26 -4.50
C TYR A 372 23.71 -11.41 -4.80
N VAL A 373 24.22 -12.52 -5.35
CA VAL A 373 23.42 -13.65 -5.85
C VAL A 373 24.02 -15.00 -5.43
N LEU A 374 23.17 -15.96 -5.10
CA LEU A 374 23.57 -17.32 -4.74
C LEU A 374 24.20 -18.12 -5.90
N VAL A 375 24.95 -19.17 -5.55
CA VAL A 375 25.63 -20.05 -6.51
C VAL A 375 25.19 -21.50 -6.35
N PRO A 376 25.28 -22.36 -7.38
CA PRO A 376 24.98 -23.77 -7.23
C PRO A 376 25.99 -24.44 -6.32
N ASP A 377 25.48 -25.30 -5.45
CA ASP A 377 26.24 -26.22 -4.61
C ASP A 377 25.59 -27.61 -4.68
N PRO A 378 25.80 -28.37 -5.77
CA PRO A 378 25.13 -29.67 -5.97
C PRO A 378 25.60 -30.74 -4.98
N THR A 379 26.72 -30.51 -4.28
CA THR A 379 27.41 -31.44 -3.38
C THR A 379 27.19 -31.12 -1.90
N GLY A 380 26.77 -29.90 -1.57
CA GLY A 380 26.54 -29.43 -0.20
C GLY A 380 27.83 -29.03 0.54
N GLU A 381 28.81 -28.49 -0.17
CA GLU A 381 30.09 -28.03 0.38
C GLU A 381 29.91 -26.88 1.40
N THR A 382 28.87 -26.07 1.22
CA THR A 382 28.43 -24.96 2.09
C THR A 382 27.29 -25.35 3.06
N GLY A 383 27.04 -26.66 3.26
CA GLY A 383 26.08 -27.17 4.25
C GLY A 383 24.63 -27.33 3.75
N ASN A 384 24.26 -26.71 2.63
CA ASN A 384 22.97 -26.89 1.94
C ASN A 384 23.19 -27.35 0.49
N VAL A 385 22.33 -28.26 0.00
CA VAL A 385 22.39 -28.73 -1.40
C VAL A 385 21.56 -27.80 -2.28
N PHE A 386 22.23 -27.15 -3.22
CA PHE A 386 21.67 -26.19 -4.17
C PHE A 386 21.91 -26.66 -5.63
N PRO A 387 21.04 -27.52 -6.21
CA PRO A 387 21.26 -28.07 -7.55
C PRO A 387 21.15 -27.00 -8.63
N LYS A 388 22.13 -26.90 -9.53
CA LYS A 388 22.18 -25.84 -10.58
C LYS A 388 20.89 -25.67 -11.37
N ALA A 389 20.20 -26.76 -11.71
CA ALA A 389 18.93 -26.72 -12.45
C ALA A 389 17.77 -26.05 -11.66
N SER A 390 17.82 -26.07 -10.34
CA SER A 390 16.88 -25.37 -9.45
C SER A 390 17.33 -23.93 -9.18
N VAL A 391 18.65 -23.70 -9.08
CA VAL A 391 19.21 -22.39 -8.70
C VAL A 391 19.19 -21.41 -9.87
N LYS A 392 19.53 -21.82 -11.11
CA LYS A 392 19.65 -20.91 -12.26
C LYS A 392 18.40 -20.05 -12.52
N PRO A 393 17.16 -20.60 -12.56
CA PRO A 393 15.97 -19.77 -12.76
C PRO A 393 15.72 -18.78 -11.62
N ILE A 394 16.11 -19.16 -10.39
CA ILE A 394 15.93 -18.32 -9.20
C ILE A 394 16.96 -17.20 -9.19
N ALA A 395 18.22 -17.48 -9.50
CA ALA A 395 19.26 -16.46 -9.66
C ALA A 395 18.87 -15.40 -10.70
N VAL A 396 18.27 -15.81 -11.83
CA VAL A 396 17.75 -14.88 -12.85
C VAL A 396 16.59 -14.02 -12.30
N GLN A 397 15.61 -14.62 -11.60
CA GLN A 397 14.54 -13.89 -10.92
C GLN A 397 15.10 -12.87 -9.91
N THR A 398 16.12 -13.24 -9.15
CA THR A 398 16.84 -12.37 -8.22
C THR A 398 17.50 -11.19 -8.92
N LEU A 399 18.00 -11.32 -10.16
CA LEU A 399 18.59 -10.18 -10.88
C LEU A 399 17.60 -9.02 -11.09
N ALA A 400 16.34 -9.33 -11.43
CA ALA A 400 15.29 -8.31 -11.57
C ALA A 400 14.85 -7.76 -10.21
N HIS A 401 14.72 -8.63 -9.20
CA HIS A 401 14.32 -8.23 -7.84
C HIS A 401 15.31 -7.23 -7.22
N GLU A 402 16.61 -7.57 -7.18
CA GLU A 402 17.62 -6.72 -6.54
C GLU A 402 17.97 -5.48 -7.35
N PHE A 403 17.78 -5.51 -8.68
CA PHE A 403 17.95 -4.34 -9.52
C PHE A 403 16.84 -3.29 -9.29
N GLU A 404 15.60 -3.70 -9.03
CA GLU A 404 14.52 -2.79 -8.63
C GLU A 404 14.85 -2.08 -7.31
N HIS A 405 15.27 -2.84 -6.28
CA HIS A 405 15.74 -2.26 -5.01
C HIS A 405 16.87 -1.25 -5.23
N MET A 406 17.86 -1.58 -6.06
CA MET A 406 18.95 -0.67 -6.42
C MET A 406 18.46 0.61 -7.10
N ILE A 407 17.54 0.52 -8.06
CA ILE A 407 16.93 1.68 -8.72
C ILE A 407 16.17 2.53 -7.70
N SER A 408 15.36 1.91 -6.84
CA SER A 408 14.57 2.61 -5.83
C SER A 408 15.47 3.34 -4.83
N PHE A 409 16.44 2.66 -4.22
CA PHE A 409 17.37 3.31 -3.28
C PHE A 409 18.30 4.32 -3.97
N GLY A 410 18.76 4.06 -5.19
CA GLY A 410 19.51 5.03 -6.00
C GLY A 410 18.72 6.33 -6.18
N TYR A 411 17.45 6.25 -6.61
CA TYR A 411 16.64 7.45 -6.75
C TYR A 411 16.27 8.09 -5.40
N ARG A 412 15.82 7.29 -4.44
CA ARG A 412 15.18 7.81 -3.21
C ARG A 412 16.19 8.19 -2.13
N PHE A 413 17.24 7.41 -1.92
CA PHE A 413 18.31 7.73 -0.98
C PHE A 413 19.40 8.60 -1.62
N VAL A 414 19.91 8.27 -2.81
CA VAL A 414 21.02 9.05 -3.40
C VAL A 414 20.52 10.35 -4.06
N ILE A 415 19.52 10.31 -4.94
CA ILE A 415 19.06 11.51 -5.67
C ILE A 415 18.20 12.43 -4.79
N LEU A 416 17.11 11.92 -4.17
CA LEU A 416 16.26 12.76 -3.30
C LEU A 416 16.91 13.01 -1.92
N GLY A 417 17.47 11.96 -1.30
CA GLY A 417 18.13 12.02 0.01
C GLY A 417 19.56 12.55 0.01
N GLY A 418 20.11 12.89 -1.17
CA GLY A 418 21.48 13.39 -1.33
C GLY A 418 22.57 12.44 -0.85
N GLY A 419 22.29 11.13 -0.80
CA GLY A 419 23.18 10.08 -0.27
C GLY A 419 23.44 10.18 1.24
N THR A 420 22.59 10.90 1.98
CA THR A 420 22.76 11.15 3.43
C THR A 420 21.49 11.07 4.25
N SER A 421 20.32 11.09 3.61
CA SER A 421 19.02 11.14 4.28
C SER A 421 18.10 10.00 3.84
N ILE A 422 17.56 9.28 4.83
CA ILE A 422 16.52 8.26 4.65
C ILE A 422 15.10 8.84 4.58
N THR A 423 14.92 10.17 4.63
CA THR A 423 13.58 10.82 4.66
C THR A 423 12.68 10.45 3.48
N TYR A 424 13.25 9.93 2.38
CA TYR A 424 12.51 9.50 1.20
C TYR A 424 12.53 7.99 0.98
N THR A 425 13.22 7.16 1.79
CA THR A 425 13.14 5.70 1.60
C THR A 425 11.71 5.22 1.78
N GLN A 426 11.25 4.37 0.88
CA GLN A 426 9.85 3.93 0.83
C GLN A 426 9.51 3.00 1.99
N ALA A 427 8.21 2.76 2.21
CA ALA A 427 7.77 1.76 3.17
C ALA A 427 8.05 0.34 2.64
N LEU A 428 8.66 -0.53 3.46
CA LEU A 428 9.07 -1.90 3.10
C LEU A 428 8.02 -2.67 2.30
N TRP A 429 6.76 -2.68 2.74
CA TRP A 429 5.67 -3.40 2.05
C TRP A 429 5.47 -2.99 0.58
N LEU A 430 5.85 -1.76 0.23
CA LEU A 430 5.73 -1.20 -1.12
C LEU A 430 7.03 -1.39 -1.92
N GLU A 431 8.22 -1.34 -1.31
CA GLU A 431 9.48 -1.73 -1.99
C GLU A 431 9.41 -3.19 -2.44
N GLU A 432 9.13 -4.12 -1.52
CA GLU A 432 9.01 -5.55 -1.84
C GLU A 432 7.93 -5.82 -2.89
N GLY A 433 6.85 -5.03 -2.87
CA GLY A 433 5.81 -5.10 -3.88
C GLY A 433 6.32 -4.69 -5.27
N MET A 434 7.16 -3.67 -5.35
CA MET A 434 7.71 -3.15 -6.61
C MET A 434 8.78 -4.09 -7.19
N ALA A 435 9.65 -4.65 -6.35
CA ALA A 435 10.59 -5.69 -6.75
C ALA A 435 9.88 -6.96 -7.29
N HIS A 436 8.75 -7.37 -6.71
CA HIS A 436 7.92 -8.44 -7.28
C HIS A 436 7.20 -8.07 -8.59
N ILE A 437 6.98 -6.78 -8.85
CA ILE A 437 6.50 -6.31 -10.16
C ILE A 437 7.65 -6.35 -11.18
N ALA A 438 8.91 -6.07 -10.80
CA ALA A 438 10.06 -6.25 -11.68
C ALA A 438 10.21 -7.71 -12.12
N GLU A 439 10.10 -8.66 -11.18
CA GLU A 439 10.04 -10.10 -11.51
C GLU A 439 8.93 -10.41 -12.53
N ASP A 440 7.72 -9.88 -12.36
CA ASP A 440 6.59 -10.17 -13.25
C ASP A 440 6.69 -9.50 -14.63
N LEU A 441 7.17 -8.26 -14.70
CA LEU A 441 7.42 -7.57 -15.97
C LEU A 441 8.47 -8.31 -16.83
N ASN A 442 9.41 -8.99 -16.18
CA ASN A 442 10.40 -9.86 -16.82
C ASN A 442 9.91 -11.31 -17.02
N ALA A 443 8.61 -11.59 -16.85
CA ALA A 443 7.96 -12.90 -16.97
C ALA A 443 8.48 -13.99 -16.00
N MET A 444 9.04 -13.59 -14.86
CA MET A 444 9.60 -14.45 -13.80
C MET A 444 8.65 -14.52 -12.60
N ASN A 445 7.33 -14.65 -12.83
CA ASN A 445 6.30 -14.48 -11.79
C ASN A 445 5.89 -15.75 -11.02
N SER A 446 6.53 -16.90 -11.25
CA SER A 446 6.12 -18.19 -10.65
C SER A 446 6.09 -18.16 -9.11
N SER A 447 7.09 -17.51 -8.50
CA SER A 447 7.17 -17.27 -7.05
C SER A 447 6.04 -16.35 -6.57
N ASN A 448 5.66 -15.36 -7.37
CA ASN A 448 4.60 -14.38 -7.04
C ASN A 448 3.20 -14.96 -7.19
N ILE A 449 2.97 -15.86 -8.15
CA ILE A 449 1.78 -16.71 -8.20
C ILE A 449 1.69 -17.58 -6.93
N GLY A 450 2.81 -18.18 -6.50
CA GLY A 450 2.88 -18.93 -5.24
C GLY A 450 2.50 -18.09 -4.01
N ARG A 451 3.10 -16.91 -3.86
CA ARG A 451 2.81 -15.93 -2.80
C ARG A 451 1.36 -15.46 -2.82
N ALA A 452 0.83 -15.09 -4.00
CA ALA A 452 -0.56 -14.69 -4.21
C ALA A 452 -1.55 -15.81 -3.82
N ASN A 453 -1.23 -17.06 -4.14
CA ASN A 453 -2.04 -18.22 -3.77
C ASN A 453 -2.13 -18.46 -2.26
N LEU A 454 -1.11 -18.06 -1.48
CA LEU A 454 -1.17 -18.09 -0.02
C LEU A 454 -2.09 -16.96 0.53
N PHE A 455 -2.04 -15.77 -0.08
CA PHE A 455 -2.95 -14.65 0.24
C PHE A 455 -4.42 -15.00 -0.05
N LEU A 456 -4.71 -15.49 -1.26
CA LEU A 456 -6.07 -15.79 -1.74
C LEU A 456 -6.79 -16.85 -0.88
N ALA A 457 -6.04 -17.66 -0.12
CA ALA A 457 -6.60 -18.65 0.80
C ALA A 457 -7.22 -18.06 2.08
N ASP A 458 -6.80 -16.87 2.52
CA ASP A 458 -7.39 -16.15 3.67
C ASP A 458 -7.10 -14.63 3.61
N PRO A 459 -7.69 -13.90 2.64
CA PRO A 459 -7.38 -12.49 2.39
C PRO A 459 -7.79 -11.56 3.54
N GLY A 460 -8.65 -12.01 4.46
CA GLY A 460 -9.05 -11.24 5.65
C GLY A 460 -7.96 -11.24 6.74
N ALA A 461 -7.12 -12.27 6.76
CA ALA A 461 -6.03 -12.39 7.73
C ALA A 461 -4.73 -11.67 7.31
N VAL A 462 -4.64 -11.23 6.06
CA VAL A 462 -3.42 -10.69 5.45
C VAL A 462 -3.59 -9.20 5.20
N SER A 463 -2.81 -8.38 5.90
CA SER A 463 -2.77 -6.94 5.65
C SER A 463 -1.98 -6.65 4.38
N LEU A 464 -2.53 -5.81 3.49
CA LEU A 464 -1.80 -5.31 2.32
C LEU A 464 -0.53 -4.54 2.71
N MET A 465 -0.54 -3.86 3.86
CA MET A 465 0.57 -3.09 4.44
C MET A 465 1.22 -3.84 5.62
N GLY A 466 1.24 -5.17 5.55
CA GLY A 466 1.53 -6.05 6.68
C GLY A 466 3.01 -6.19 7.06
N ASP A 467 3.25 -7.19 7.91
CA ASP A 467 4.54 -7.46 8.56
C ASP A 467 5.61 -8.09 7.65
N ASP A 468 5.55 -7.90 6.32
CA ASP A 468 6.43 -8.55 5.34
C ASP A 468 6.42 -10.10 5.44
N THR A 469 5.29 -10.72 5.08
CA THR A 469 5.13 -12.18 5.02
C THR A 469 4.90 -12.62 3.57
N LEU A 470 5.11 -13.90 3.25
CA LEU A 470 4.87 -14.42 1.89
C LEU A 470 3.45 -14.12 1.39
N GLU A 471 2.45 -14.21 2.26
CA GLU A 471 1.07 -13.84 1.95
C GLU A 471 0.96 -12.34 1.65
N GLN A 472 1.57 -11.48 2.47
CA GLN A 472 1.50 -10.03 2.26
C GLN A 472 2.19 -9.63 0.95
N ARG A 473 3.37 -10.18 0.64
CA ARG A 473 4.06 -10.01 -0.64
C ARG A 473 3.16 -10.40 -1.83
N GLY A 474 2.43 -11.50 -1.72
CA GLY A 474 1.42 -11.91 -2.70
C GLY A 474 0.22 -10.95 -2.83
N ALA A 475 -0.23 -10.39 -1.72
CA ALA A 475 -1.32 -9.41 -1.69
C ALA A 475 -0.91 -8.08 -2.35
N ILE A 476 0.30 -7.57 -2.08
CA ILE A 476 0.79 -6.33 -2.69
C ILE A 476 1.11 -6.51 -4.17
N TYR A 477 1.68 -7.65 -4.56
CA TYR A 477 1.90 -7.99 -5.97
C TYR A 477 0.60 -7.88 -6.79
N LEU A 478 -0.49 -8.53 -6.34
CA LEU A 478 -1.79 -8.44 -7.02
C LEU A 478 -2.36 -7.01 -7.01
N PHE A 479 -2.20 -6.25 -5.92
CA PHE A 479 -2.67 -4.85 -5.86
C PHE A 479 -1.92 -3.92 -6.82
N LEU A 480 -0.58 -4.02 -6.87
CA LEU A 480 0.22 -3.24 -7.81
C LEU A 480 -0.07 -3.64 -9.25
N ARG A 481 -0.25 -4.95 -9.53
CA ARG A 481 -0.63 -5.39 -10.88
C ARG A 481 -1.99 -4.85 -11.30
N TYR A 482 -2.95 -4.83 -10.39
CA TYR A 482 -4.24 -4.17 -10.59
C TYR A 482 -4.07 -2.67 -10.91
N LEU A 483 -3.25 -1.93 -10.15
CA LEU A 483 -2.97 -0.52 -10.46
C LEU A 483 -2.30 -0.34 -11.82
N GLY A 484 -1.42 -1.25 -12.23
CA GLY A 484 -0.81 -1.28 -13.58
C GLY A 484 -1.82 -1.53 -14.70
N ASP A 485 -2.82 -2.38 -14.48
CA ASP A 485 -3.94 -2.58 -15.40
C ASP A 485 -4.80 -1.31 -15.54
N GLN A 486 -5.10 -0.63 -14.44
CA GLN A 486 -5.99 0.54 -14.46
C GLN A 486 -5.34 1.85 -14.92
N LEU A 487 -4.05 2.04 -14.62
CA LEU A 487 -3.33 3.31 -14.84
C LEU A 487 -2.16 3.18 -15.84
N GLY A 488 -1.87 1.97 -16.30
CA GLY A 488 -0.71 1.63 -17.13
C GLY A 488 0.56 1.48 -16.31
N ASN A 489 1.45 0.56 -16.72
CA ASN A 489 2.70 0.24 -16.01
C ASN A 489 3.67 1.42 -15.78
N SER A 490 3.48 2.58 -16.42
CA SER A 490 4.22 3.81 -16.06
C SER A 490 3.90 4.34 -14.65
N ILE A 491 2.84 3.81 -14.01
CA ILE A 491 2.49 4.08 -12.62
C ILE A 491 3.62 3.67 -11.65
N TYR A 492 4.34 2.58 -11.93
CA TYR A 492 5.42 2.06 -11.08
C TYR A 492 6.55 3.11 -10.93
N ARG A 493 7.07 3.61 -12.06
CA ARG A 493 8.02 4.74 -12.11
C ARG A 493 7.50 5.99 -11.43
N THR A 494 6.18 6.23 -11.49
CA THR A 494 5.55 7.39 -10.86
C THR A 494 5.52 7.26 -9.34
N ILE A 495 5.27 6.05 -8.82
CA ILE A 495 5.35 5.72 -7.38
C ILE A 495 6.80 5.88 -6.90
N LEU A 496 7.75 5.19 -7.53
CA LEU A 496 9.16 5.16 -7.14
C LEU A 496 9.76 6.58 -7.13
N ARG A 497 9.45 7.39 -8.14
CA ARG A 497 10.04 8.73 -8.29
C ARG A 497 9.36 9.85 -7.50
N SER A 498 8.27 9.54 -6.79
CA SER A 498 7.55 10.51 -5.96
C SER A 498 8.12 10.59 -4.53
N SER A 499 8.21 11.80 -3.96
CA SER A 499 8.79 12.04 -2.62
C SER A 499 7.86 11.69 -1.44
N CYS A 500 6.67 11.18 -1.73
CA CYS A 500 5.73 10.57 -0.78
C CYS A 500 6.30 9.25 -0.21
N ILE A 501 5.65 8.67 0.80
CA ILE A 501 5.95 7.32 1.32
C ILE A 501 4.63 6.57 1.62
N GLY A 502 4.62 5.26 1.40
CA GLY A 502 3.56 4.32 1.75
C GLY A 502 2.23 4.66 1.07
N MET A 503 1.14 4.62 1.85
CA MET A 503 -0.20 4.95 1.33
C MET A 503 -0.23 6.30 0.61
N ALA A 504 0.46 7.31 1.14
CA ALA A 504 0.46 8.65 0.56
C ALA A 504 1.06 8.68 -0.86
N CYS A 505 1.87 7.69 -1.25
CA CYS A 505 2.25 7.52 -2.65
C CYS A 505 1.12 7.00 -3.50
N ILE A 506 0.47 5.92 -3.08
CA ILE A 506 -0.69 5.38 -3.79
C ILE A 506 -1.73 6.49 -3.97
N GLU A 507 -2.07 7.22 -2.90
CA GLU A 507 -3.03 8.33 -2.96
C GLU A 507 -2.62 9.47 -3.91
N ASN A 508 -1.32 9.79 -3.95
CA ASN A 508 -0.79 10.83 -4.83
C ASN A 508 -0.80 10.40 -6.32
N VAL A 509 -0.58 9.11 -6.62
CA VAL A 509 -0.52 8.63 -8.01
C VAL A 509 -1.88 8.18 -8.57
N THR A 510 -2.78 7.65 -7.74
CA THR A 510 -4.17 7.34 -8.15
C THR A 510 -5.06 8.58 -8.14
N GLY A 511 -4.71 9.60 -7.34
CA GLY A 511 -5.56 10.77 -7.08
C GLY A 511 -6.74 10.47 -6.15
N GLU A 512 -6.74 9.30 -5.49
CA GLU A 512 -7.83 8.75 -4.72
C GLU A 512 -7.40 8.38 -3.29
N ASN A 513 -8.32 8.31 -2.33
CA ASN A 513 -8.01 7.76 -1.00
C ASN A 513 -7.61 6.27 -1.10
N PHE A 514 -6.54 5.88 -0.42
CA PHE A 514 -5.95 4.53 -0.50
C PHE A 514 -6.99 3.44 -0.25
N PHE A 515 -7.85 3.63 0.75
CA PHE A 515 -8.87 2.66 1.12
C PHE A 515 -10.09 2.62 0.16
N LEU A 516 -10.18 3.51 -0.83
CA LEU A 516 -11.11 3.38 -1.95
C LEU A 516 -10.44 2.60 -3.09
N SER A 517 -9.18 2.92 -3.43
CA SER A 517 -8.42 2.14 -4.41
C SER A 517 -8.25 0.67 -4.00
N THR A 518 -8.07 0.37 -2.70
CA THR A 518 -8.12 -1.03 -2.22
C THR A 518 -9.50 -1.64 -2.31
N ALA A 519 -10.58 -0.86 -2.15
CA ALA A 519 -11.95 -1.36 -2.26
C ALA A 519 -12.26 -1.78 -3.70
N ASP A 520 -11.84 -0.99 -4.69
CA ASP A 520 -11.99 -1.34 -6.09
C ASP A 520 -11.12 -2.55 -6.47
N TYR A 521 -9.87 -2.63 -5.98
CA TYR A 521 -9.04 -3.84 -6.06
C TYR A 521 -9.72 -5.08 -5.46
N PHE A 522 -10.33 -4.97 -4.28
CA PHE A 522 -11.04 -6.09 -3.66
C PHE A 522 -12.25 -6.51 -4.50
N ALA A 523 -12.99 -5.58 -5.12
CA ALA A 523 -14.02 -5.95 -6.09
C ALA A 523 -13.42 -6.70 -7.30
N ALA A 524 -12.28 -6.24 -7.83
CA ALA A 524 -11.60 -6.88 -8.95
C ALA A 524 -11.17 -8.33 -8.68
N LEU A 525 -10.69 -8.63 -7.46
CA LEU A 525 -10.36 -10.00 -7.04
C LEU A 525 -11.52 -10.99 -7.15
N TYR A 526 -12.78 -10.53 -7.10
CA TYR A 526 -13.96 -11.38 -7.29
C TYR A 526 -14.55 -11.27 -8.70
N LEU A 527 -14.60 -10.06 -9.27
CA LEU A 527 -15.37 -9.78 -10.49
C LEU A 527 -14.61 -10.12 -11.77
N SER A 528 -13.30 -9.93 -11.81
CA SER A 528 -12.44 -10.22 -12.96
C SER A 528 -12.70 -11.63 -13.49
N ASN A 529 -13.10 -11.73 -14.76
CA ASN A 529 -13.47 -13.00 -15.42
C ASN A 529 -14.56 -13.85 -14.72
N SER A 530 -15.36 -13.28 -13.81
CA SER A 530 -16.45 -13.99 -13.10
C SER A 530 -17.69 -14.31 -13.95
N GLY A 531 -17.84 -13.64 -15.09
CA GLY A 531 -19.04 -13.70 -15.94
C GLY A 531 -20.22 -12.87 -15.43
N VAL A 532 -20.12 -12.23 -14.26
CA VAL A 532 -21.03 -11.15 -13.85
C VAL A 532 -20.72 -9.92 -14.72
N PRO A 533 -21.68 -9.20 -15.33
CA PRO A 533 -21.41 -7.89 -15.94
C PRO A 533 -20.77 -6.94 -14.91
N HIS A 534 -19.83 -6.08 -15.30
CA HIS A 534 -19.26 -5.04 -14.42
C HIS A 534 -18.55 -3.96 -15.27
N ASP A 535 -18.10 -2.88 -14.62
CA ASP A 535 -17.20 -1.90 -15.24
C ASP A 535 -15.79 -2.49 -15.37
N GLY A 536 -15.11 -2.24 -16.49
CA GLY A 536 -13.76 -2.77 -16.77
C GLY A 536 -12.70 -2.37 -15.74
N LYS A 537 -12.96 -1.36 -14.89
CA LYS A 537 -12.11 -1.09 -13.72
C LYS A 537 -12.06 -2.21 -12.68
N TYR A 538 -12.84 -3.29 -12.85
CA TYR A 538 -12.83 -4.47 -11.99
C TYR A 538 -12.26 -5.73 -12.67
N ASP A 539 -11.63 -5.60 -13.83
CA ASP A 539 -10.89 -6.68 -14.50
C ASP A 539 -9.38 -6.58 -14.27
N TYR A 540 -8.71 -7.72 -14.20
CA TYR A 540 -7.29 -7.83 -14.55
C TYR A 540 -7.18 -8.05 -16.06
N THR A 541 -6.34 -7.26 -16.73
CA THR A 541 -6.23 -7.26 -18.20
C THR A 541 -4.89 -7.81 -18.70
N SER A 542 -3.86 -7.77 -17.86
CA SER A 542 -2.47 -8.13 -18.18
C SER A 542 -1.98 -9.40 -17.49
N ILE A 543 -2.83 -10.08 -16.72
CA ILE A 543 -2.61 -11.44 -16.19
C ILE A 543 -3.88 -12.28 -16.40
N ASN A 544 -3.74 -13.60 -16.55
CA ASN A 544 -4.86 -14.52 -16.63
C ASN A 544 -5.41 -14.80 -15.21
N TYR A 545 -6.07 -13.82 -14.61
CA TYR A 545 -6.75 -13.98 -13.32
C TYR A 545 -8.25 -14.29 -13.53
N PRO A 546 -8.82 -15.34 -12.90
CA PRO A 546 -8.20 -16.22 -11.91
C PRO A 546 -7.53 -17.48 -12.50
N GLY A 547 -7.39 -17.60 -13.83
CA GLY A 547 -6.97 -18.84 -14.50
C GLY A 547 -5.59 -19.40 -14.09
N ASP A 548 -4.61 -18.55 -13.79
CA ASP A 548 -3.27 -18.94 -13.34
C ASP A 548 -3.15 -19.08 -11.81
N PHE A 549 -4.23 -18.82 -11.07
CA PHE A 549 -4.25 -18.69 -9.61
C PHE A 549 -5.19 -19.70 -8.94
N ASN A 550 -4.98 -19.93 -7.66
CA ASN A 550 -5.93 -20.66 -6.82
C ASN A 550 -7.21 -19.81 -6.63
N PRO A 551 -8.40 -20.42 -6.51
CA PRO A 551 -9.63 -19.69 -6.28
C PRO A 551 -9.58 -18.85 -4.99
N LEU A 552 -10.02 -17.59 -5.09
CA LEU A 552 -10.25 -16.71 -3.94
C LEU A 552 -11.15 -17.39 -2.88
N ALA A 553 -10.76 -17.29 -1.61
CA ALA A 553 -11.54 -17.83 -0.49
C ALA A 553 -12.82 -17.01 -0.23
N VAL A 554 -13.94 -17.46 -0.81
CA VAL A 554 -15.25 -16.82 -0.68
C VAL A 554 -16.23 -17.68 0.12
N THR A 555 -16.80 -17.12 1.19
CA THR A 555 -17.76 -17.83 2.04
C THR A 555 -19.20 -17.58 1.61
N SER A 556 -19.94 -18.64 1.22
CA SER A 556 -21.38 -18.52 0.93
C SER A 556 -22.20 -18.42 2.22
N ARG A 557 -23.16 -17.47 2.26
CA ARG A 557 -24.08 -17.23 3.38
C ARG A 557 -25.52 -17.08 2.87
N SER A 558 -26.49 -17.44 3.71
CA SER A 558 -27.91 -17.21 3.47
C SER A 558 -28.45 -16.24 4.52
N VAL A 559 -29.22 -15.23 4.11
CA VAL A 559 -29.78 -14.22 5.04
C VAL A 559 -30.68 -14.85 6.10
N SER A 560 -31.35 -15.95 5.74
CA SER A 560 -32.17 -16.75 6.67
C SER A 560 -31.39 -17.44 7.80
N GLN A 561 -30.06 -17.51 7.74
CA GLN A 561 -29.22 -18.09 8.80
C GLN A 561 -28.91 -17.10 9.94
N GLY A 562 -29.39 -15.85 9.86
CA GLY A 562 -29.18 -14.83 10.89
C GLY A 562 -27.86 -14.08 10.72
N GLN A 563 -27.27 -13.68 11.85
CA GLN A 563 -26.01 -12.94 11.88
C GLN A 563 -24.82 -13.83 11.54
N PHE A 564 -23.83 -13.28 10.80
CA PHE A 564 -22.48 -13.83 10.75
C PHE A 564 -21.45 -12.82 11.29
N ASN A 565 -20.36 -13.35 11.84
CA ASN A 565 -19.24 -12.57 12.34
C ASN A 565 -17.99 -12.87 11.51
N GLY A 566 -17.08 -11.92 11.44
CA GLY A 566 -15.76 -12.06 10.83
C GLY A 566 -14.72 -11.20 11.53
N SER A 567 -13.51 -11.22 10.97
CA SER A 567 -12.37 -10.45 11.48
C SER A 567 -11.40 -10.10 10.35
N VAL A 568 -11.03 -8.84 10.20
CA VAL A 568 -10.07 -8.41 9.16
C VAL A 568 -8.87 -7.73 9.80
N ARG A 569 -7.65 -7.99 9.30
CA ARG A 569 -6.51 -7.12 9.59
C ARG A 569 -6.71 -5.73 8.97
N ASN A 570 -5.87 -4.77 9.35
CA ASN A 570 -5.74 -3.47 8.67
C ASN A 570 -5.49 -3.65 7.16
N ALA A 571 -6.16 -2.89 6.30
CA ALA A 571 -6.05 -3.03 4.83
C ALA A 571 -6.22 -4.49 4.32
N ALA A 572 -7.09 -5.27 4.96
CA ALA A 572 -7.45 -6.64 4.59
C ALA A 572 -8.96 -6.75 4.36
N ALA A 573 -9.41 -7.81 3.68
CA ALA A 573 -10.79 -7.98 3.23
C ALA A 573 -11.30 -9.42 3.33
N ASP A 574 -12.53 -9.61 3.81
CA ASP A 574 -13.24 -10.90 3.77
C ASP A 574 -14.25 -10.93 2.63
N PHE A 575 -14.46 -12.09 2.02
CA PHE A 575 -15.36 -12.24 0.88
C PHE A 575 -16.56 -13.13 1.19
N TYR A 576 -17.77 -12.61 0.98
CA TYR A 576 -19.02 -13.36 1.11
C TYR A 576 -19.88 -13.26 -0.14
N THR A 577 -20.48 -14.38 -0.57
CA THR A 577 -21.72 -14.29 -1.38
C THR A 577 -22.93 -14.50 -0.49
N VAL A 578 -23.91 -13.61 -0.60
CA VAL A 578 -25.12 -13.60 0.24
C VAL A 578 -26.35 -13.71 -0.66
N GLY A 579 -27.23 -14.68 -0.38
CA GLY A 579 -28.47 -14.90 -1.13
C GLY A 579 -29.67 -15.26 -0.24
N ASN A 580 -30.79 -15.61 -0.89
CA ASN A 580 -32.09 -15.93 -0.27
C ASN A 580 -32.59 -14.79 0.64
N ILE A 581 -32.65 -13.57 0.12
CA ILE A 581 -33.01 -12.39 0.90
C ILE A 581 -34.53 -12.26 1.02
N SER A 582 -35.07 -12.41 2.23
CA SER A 582 -36.43 -11.99 2.56
C SER A 582 -36.43 -10.57 3.14
N THR A 583 -37.38 -9.75 2.70
CA THR A 583 -37.47 -8.32 3.02
C THR A 583 -38.24 -8.01 4.31
N PRO A 584 -38.07 -6.82 4.92
CA PRO A 584 -37.18 -5.72 4.50
C PRO A 584 -36.09 -5.33 5.54
N ALA A 585 -34.97 -4.83 5.01
CA ALA A 585 -33.81 -4.26 5.70
C ALA A 585 -32.74 -5.25 6.21
N LEU A 586 -31.86 -5.70 5.29
CA LEU A 586 -30.57 -6.28 5.64
C LEU A 586 -29.58 -5.18 6.09
N ARG A 587 -29.74 -4.64 7.31
CA ARG A 587 -28.79 -3.63 7.82
C ARG A 587 -27.53 -4.30 8.32
N LEU A 588 -26.45 -4.21 7.54
CA LEU A 588 -25.14 -4.65 8.00
C LEU A 588 -24.68 -3.76 9.17
N THR A 589 -24.90 -4.25 10.39
CA THR A 589 -24.37 -3.68 11.63
C THR A 589 -22.90 -4.05 11.76
N VAL A 590 -22.06 -3.39 10.97
CA VAL A 590 -20.62 -3.45 11.20
C VAL A 590 -20.32 -2.84 12.57
N THR A 591 -19.49 -3.51 13.36
CA THR A 591 -19.08 -3.08 14.68
C THR A 591 -17.63 -3.52 14.88
N GLY A 592 -16.68 -2.60 14.85
CA GLY A 592 -15.30 -2.92 15.20
C GLY A 592 -14.96 -2.57 16.64
N GLY A 593 -13.75 -2.96 17.06
CA GLY A 593 -13.16 -2.46 18.31
C GLY A 593 -13.00 -0.94 18.29
N THR A 594 -12.75 -0.32 19.45
CA THR A 594 -12.59 1.14 19.56
C THR A 594 -11.53 1.66 18.58
N GLY A 595 -11.91 2.56 17.68
CA GLY A 595 -11.04 3.10 16.62
C GLY A 595 -11.03 2.33 15.30
N ALA A 596 -11.85 1.29 15.15
CA ALA A 596 -12.01 0.56 13.90
C ALA A 596 -12.78 1.37 12.84
N ALA A 597 -12.15 1.56 11.68
CA ALA A 597 -12.81 2.03 10.47
C ALA A 597 -12.99 0.83 9.53
N ILE A 598 -14.20 0.28 9.44
CA ILE A 598 -14.54 -0.78 8.49
C ILE A 598 -15.49 -0.21 7.43
N ARG A 599 -15.18 -0.49 6.17
CA ARG A 599 -16.00 -0.21 4.99
C ARG A 599 -16.50 -1.53 4.42
N VAL A 600 -17.52 -1.49 3.57
CA VAL A 600 -18.05 -2.69 2.91
C VAL A 600 -18.22 -2.41 1.42
N VAL A 601 -17.49 -3.14 0.58
CA VAL A 601 -17.74 -3.18 -0.86
C VAL A 601 -18.91 -4.11 -1.13
N ILE A 602 -19.80 -3.71 -2.03
CA ILE A 602 -21.02 -4.45 -2.35
C ILE A 602 -21.20 -4.47 -3.85
N THR A 603 -21.59 -5.62 -4.36
CA THR A 603 -21.95 -5.79 -5.77
C THR A 603 -23.15 -6.71 -5.85
N ARG A 604 -24.15 -6.37 -6.67
CA ARG A 604 -25.21 -7.33 -6.99
C ARG A 604 -24.70 -8.27 -8.09
N ILE A 605 -24.68 -9.57 -7.80
CA ILE A 605 -24.15 -10.62 -8.69
C ILE A 605 -25.24 -11.53 -9.28
N GLN A 606 -26.49 -11.41 -8.81
CA GLN A 606 -27.70 -12.04 -9.36
C GLN A 606 -28.96 -11.24 -8.97
#